data_AF-A0AAU3N3V6-F1
#
_entry.id   AF-A0AAU3N3V6-F1
#
_cell.length_a   1.000
_cell.length_b   1.000
_cell.length_c   1.000
_cell.angle_alpha   90.00
_cell.angle_beta   90.00
_cell.angle_gamma   90.00
#
_symmetry.space_group_name_H-M   'P 1'
#
loop_
_entity.id
_entity.type
_entity.pdbx_description
1 polymer ?
#
loop_
_entity_poly.entity_id
_entity_poly.type
_entity_poly.pdbx_seq_one_letter_code
_entity_poly.pdbx_strand_id
1 'polypeptide(L)'
;MEGMVGLAVTAAVEAVAVGPAGTGGDGGVPDEAILVEPRATSTGENIEFTKEVLTGAGIEASSVLLVSKPYEERRSFAMMRKLWPTVDIVSASTSMELQEYADSIGDAPMVIDMIVGALQRVLVFPGRDLAIPQDVPQDVVEAYERLVRRGFTSRLMPTEAKT
;
A
#
# COMPACT_ATOMS: atom_id res chain seq x y z
N MET A 1 -15.02 -18.16 18.91
CA MET A 1 -15.89 -17.48 17.93
C MET A 1 -16.20 -16.11 18.49
N GLU A 2 -15.77 -14.98 17.94
CA GLU A 2 -14.77 -14.62 16.95
C GLU A 2 -14.69 -13.10 17.14
N GLY A 3 -13.52 -12.62 17.56
CA GLY A 3 -13.29 -11.22 17.87
C GLY A 3 -13.15 -10.42 16.59
N MET A 4 -14.26 -9.88 16.11
CA MET A 4 -14.33 -9.05 14.92
C MET A 4 -14.44 -7.57 15.32
N VAL A 5 -13.41 -6.98 15.94
CA VAL A 5 -13.23 -5.50 15.97
C VAL A 5 -11.74 -5.20 16.10
N GLY A 6 -11.07 -5.12 14.96
CA GLY A 6 -9.65 -4.82 14.86
C GLY A 6 -9.21 -4.84 13.42
N LEU A 7 -9.96 -4.17 12.53
CA LEU A 7 -9.53 -3.92 11.16
C LEU A 7 -8.41 -2.87 11.20
N ALA A 8 -7.28 -3.23 11.82
CA ALA A 8 -6.01 -2.57 11.54
C ALA A 8 -5.77 -2.84 10.05
N VAL A 9 -6.00 -1.82 9.23
CA VAL A 9 -5.48 -1.79 7.87
C VAL A 9 -3.97 -1.62 8.01
N THR A 10 -3.31 -2.71 8.43
CA THR A 10 -1.87 -2.84 8.33
C THR A 10 -1.61 -2.95 6.84
N ALA A 11 -1.28 -1.82 6.21
CA ALA A 11 -0.42 -1.89 5.04
C ALA A 11 0.92 -2.40 5.58
N ALA A 12 1.04 -3.72 5.70
CA ALA A 12 2.32 -4.33 6.04
C ALA A 12 3.22 -4.06 4.83
N VAL A 13 3.97 -2.96 4.88
CA VAL A 13 5.18 -2.84 4.08
C VAL A 13 6.15 -3.82 4.74
N GLU A 14 6.04 -5.09 4.38
CA GLU A 14 7.04 -6.08 4.76
C GLU A 14 8.27 -5.81 3.91
N ALA A 15 9.13 -4.91 4.39
CA ALA A 15 10.44 -4.73 3.81
C ALA A 15 11.32 -5.92 4.25
N VAL A 16 11.29 -7.01 3.47
CA VAL A 16 12.30 -8.06 3.62
C VAL A 16 13.60 -7.52 3.01
N ALA A 17 14.57 -7.20 3.86
CA ALA A 17 15.92 -6.92 3.42
C ALA A 17 16.59 -8.24 3.00
N VAL A 18 16.59 -8.53 1.69
CA VAL A 18 17.25 -9.72 1.15
C VAL A 18 18.75 -9.43 1.01
N GLY A 19 19.56 -9.95 1.94
CA GLY A 19 21.02 -10.06 1.76
C GLY A 19 21.38 -11.02 0.61
N PRO A 20 22.63 -11.04 0.13
CA PRO A 20 23.04 -11.90 -0.98
C PRO A 20 22.68 -13.37 -0.70
N ALA A 21 21.92 -13.96 -1.62
CA ALA A 21 21.23 -15.23 -1.45
C ALA A 21 22.18 -16.37 -1.00
N GLY A 22 21.99 -16.83 0.23
CA GLY A 22 22.55 -18.09 0.72
C GLY A 22 21.65 -19.26 0.31
N THR A 23 22.24 -20.26 -0.32
CA THR A 23 21.55 -21.48 -0.74
C THR A 23 21.25 -22.40 0.44
N GLY A 24 19.98 -22.66 0.74
CA GLY A 24 19.52 -23.93 1.34
C GLY A 24 18.69 -23.86 2.63
N GLY A 25 17.56 -24.59 2.64
CA GLY A 25 16.84 -25.04 3.84
C GLY A 25 15.39 -24.53 3.95
N ASP A 26 14.41 -25.44 3.94
CA ASP A 26 12.99 -25.32 4.34
C ASP A 26 12.38 -23.90 4.50
N GLY A 27 12.30 -23.16 3.38
CA GLY A 27 11.19 -22.30 2.97
C GLY A 27 10.77 -21.08 3.80
N GLY A 28 11.38 -20.80 4.96
CA GLY A 28 10.99 -19.70 5.85
C GLY A 28 12.01 -18.57 5.93
N VAL A 29 11.56 -17.36 6.27
CA VAL A 29 12.43 -16.26 6.70
C VAL A 29 12.81 -16.50 8.16
N PRO A 30 14.11 -16.53 8.54
CA PRO A 30 14.53 -16.69 9.93
C PRO A 30 14.01 -15.56 10.83
N ASP A 31 13.69 -15.85 12.09
CA ASP A 31 13.17 -14.85 13.04
C ASP A 31 14.13 -13.67 13.22
N GLU A 32 15.44 -13.92 13.24
CA GLU A 32 16.46 -12.87 13.33
C GLU A 32 16.52 -11.94 12.11
N ALA A 33 15.94 -12.35 10.97
CA ALA A 33 15.81 -11.54 9.78
C ALA A 33 14.50 -10.73 9.75
N ILE A 34 13.61 -10.91 10.73
CA ILE A 34 12.33 -10.22 10.84
C ILE A 34 12.47 -9.04 11.81
N LEU A 35 12.33 -7.84 11.26
CA LEU A 35 12.23 -6.61 12.05
C LEU A 35 10.78 -6.12 12.05
N VAL A 36 10.23 -5.84 13.23
CA VAL A 36 8.83 -5.44 13.40
C VAL A 36 8.75 -3.95 13.70
N GLU A 37 7.94 -3.25 12.92
CA GLU A 37 7.51 -1.86 13.17
C GLU A 37 6.05 -1.88 13.65
N PRO A 38 5.75 -1.53 14.92
CA PRO A 38 4.41 -1.67 15.48
C PRO A 38 3.60 -0.35 15.60
N ARG A 39 4.15 0.80 15.18
CA ARG A 39 3.59 2.12 15.52
C ARG A 39 2.81 2.76 14.38
N ALA A 40 3.11 2.43 13.13
CA ALA A 40 2.54 3.13 11.99
C ALA A 40 1.02 2.93 11.89
N THR A 41 0.33 4.03 11.59
CA THR A 41 -1.11 4.11 11.40
C THR A 41 -1.50 4.57 9.99
N SER A 42 -0.50 4.91 9.17
CA SER A 42 -0.67 5.33 7.79
C SER A 42 0.43 4.76 6.88
N THR A 43 0.18 4.74 5.58
CA THR A 43 1.20 4.31 4.60
C THR A 43 2.47 5.17 4.64
N GLY A 44 2.33 6.48 4.93
CA GLY A 44 3.50 7.36 5.07
C GLY A 44 4.35 6.99 6.28
N GLU A 45 3.70 6.81 7.43
CA GLU A 45 4.36 6.36 8.67
C GLU A 45 4.98 4.98 8.51
N ASN A 46 4.33 4.04 7.81
CA ASN A 46 4.94 2.73 7.51
C ASN A 46 6.30 2.92 6.84
N ILE A 47 6.37 3.76 5.81
CA ILE A 47 7.60 3.98 5.04
C ILE A 47 8.68 4.64 5.91
N GLU A 48 8.33 5.68 6.66
CA GLU A 48 9.28 6.41 7.50
C GLU A 48 9.78 5.57 8.67
N PHE A 49 8.88 4.87 9.37
CA PHE A 49 9.25 4.04 10.51
C PHE A 49 9.98 2.77 10.08
N THR A 50 9.71 2.20 8.89
CA THR A 50 10.56 1.14 8.32
C THR A 50 12.00 1.61 8.11
N LYS A 51 12.22 2.84 7.61
CA LYS A 51 13.57 3.41 7.47
C LYS A 51 14.26 3.54 8.82
N GLU A 52 13.53 4.00 9.84
CA GLU A 52 14.03 4.09 11.22
C GLU A 52 14.44 2.72 11.78
N VAL A 53 13.58 1.71 11.62
CA VAL A 53 13.83 0.34 12.08
C VAL A 53 15.08 -0.25 11.41
N LEU A 54 15.22 -0.10 10.09
CA LEU A 54 16.39 -0.59 9.35
C LEU A 54 17.67 0.14 9.79
N THR A 55 17.63 1.46 9.89
CA THR A 55 18.77 2.27 10.34
C THR A 55 19.18 1.93 11.77
N GLY A 56 18.20 1.74 12.67
CA GLY A 56 18.42 1.34 14.06
C GLY A 56 19.05 -0.05 14.20
N ALA A 57 18.80 -0.93 13.23
CA ALA A 57 19.45 -2.24 13.12
C ALA A 57 20.82 -2.19 12.40
N GLY A 58 21.28 -1.01 11.95
CA GLY A 58 22.51 -0.86 11.18
C GLY A 58 22.43 -1.37 9.74
N ILE A 59 21.23 -1.47 9.17
CA ILE A 59 20.98 -1.97 7.83
C ILE A 59 20.78 -0.79 6.86
N GLU A 60 21.68 -0.65 5.90
CA GLU A 60 21.51 0.26 4.76
C GLU A 60 20.91 -0.50 3.57
N ALA A 61 19.59 -0.39 3.38
CA ALA A 61 18.91 -1.06 2.28
C ALA A 61 19.13 -0.33 0.94
N SER A 62 19.71 -1.04 -0.04
CA SER A 62 19.79 -0.59 -1.44
C SER A 62 18.53 -0.92 -2.24
N SER A 63 17.79 -1.97 -1.84
CA SER A 63 16.53 -2.39 -2.45
C SER A 63 15.51 -2.87 -1.44
N VAL A 64 14.23 -2.73 -1.75
CA VAL A 64 13.11 -3.18 -0.91
C VAL A 64 12.01 -3.85 -1.75
N LEU A 65 11.45 -4.92 -1.21
CA LEU A 65 10.19 -5.50 -1.69
C LEU A 65 9.03 -4.80 -0.95
N LEU A 66 8.20 -4.08 -1.68
CA LEU A 66 6.99 -3.46 -1.17
C LEU A 66 5.82 -4.41 -1.43
N VAL A 67 5.39 -5.12 -0.39
CA VAL A 67 4.18 -5.95 -0.43
C VAL A 67 2.97 -5.10 -0.04
N SER A 68 1.86 -5.21 -0.77
CA SER A 68 0.64 -4.47 -0.46
C SER A 68 -0.62 -5.17 -0.93
N LYS A 69 -1.79 -4.65 -0.56
CA LYS A 69 -3.05 -5.09 -1.16
C LYS A 69 -3.11 -4.65 -2.64
N PRO A 70 -3.70 -5.45 -3.54
CA PRO A 70 -3.64 -5.17 -4.98
C PRO A 70 -4.11 -3.76 -5.38
N TYR A 71 -5.20 -3.27 -4.78
CA TYR A 71 -5.73 -1.94 -5.07
C TYR A 71 -4.92 -0.79 -4.45
N GLU A 72 -3.95 -1.06 -3.59
CA GLU A 72 -3.09 -0.05 -2.96
C GLU A 72 -1.71 0.04 -3.61
N GLU A 73 -1.28 -0.96 -4.38
CA GLU A 73 0.09 -1.10 -4.87
C GLU A 73 0.63 0.16 -5.55
N ARG A 74 -0.11 0.70 -6.53
CA ARG A 74 0.29 1.90 -7.27
C ARG A 74 0.42 3.13 -6.37
N ARG A 75 -0.47 3.28 -5.38
CA ARG A 75 -0.43 4.38 -4.40
C ARG A 75 0.78 4.23 -3.49
N SER A 76 0.98 3.04 -2.93
CA SER A 76 2.09 2.74 -2.03
C SER A 76 3.44 2.91 -2.72
N PHE A 77 3.57 2.45 -3.96
CA PHE A 77 4.77 2.68 -4.79
C PHE A 77 5.05 4.19 -4.96
N ALA A 78 4.05 4.96 -5.33
CA ALA A 78 4.19 6.39 -5.58
C ALA A 78 4.58 7.17 -4.31
N MET A 79 4.05 6.77 -3.14
CA MET A 79 4.43 7.32 -1.84
C MET A 79 5.87 6.90 -1.46
N MET A 80 6.20 5.61 -1.62
CA MET A 80 7.53 5.07 -1.32
C MET A 80 8.61 5.77 -2.13
N ARG A 81 8.39 5.95 -3.44
CA ARG A 81 9.34 6.66 -4.31
C ARG A 81 9.54 8.12 -3.89
N LYS A 82 8.51 8.76 -3.33
CA LYS A 82 8.59 10.14 -2.82
C LYS A 82 9.37 10.21 -1.49
N LEU A 83 9.07 9.33 -0.55
CA LEU A 83 9.62 9.34 0.82
C LEU A 83 10.99 8.64 0.94
N TRP A 84 11.31 7.76 0.00
CA TRP A 84 12.58 7.03 -0.05
C TRP A 84 13.13 6.98 -1.48
N PRO A 85 13.61 8.12 -2.02
CA PRO A 85 14.00 8.23 -3.43
C PRO A 85 15.28 7.46 -3.80
N THR A 86 16.08 7.06 -2.81
CA THR A 86 17.39 6.42 -3.00
C THR A 86 17.35 4.90 -3.03
N VAL A 87 16.21 4.27 -2.73
CA VAL A 87 16.09 2.81 -2.69
C VAL A 87 15.47 2.28 -3.97
N ASP A 88 15.98 1.16 -4.45
CA ASP A 88 15.34 0.41 -5.52
C ASP A 88 14.09 -0.29 -4.99
N ILE A 89 12.95 -0.08 -5.65
CA ILE A 89 11.66 -0.59 -5.20
C ILE A 89 11.17 -1.66 -6.16
N VAL A 90 10.93 -2.85 -5.64
CA VAL A 90 10.14 -3.89 -6.31
C VAL A 90 8.79 -3.96 -5.61
N SER A 91 7.69 -3.79 -6.34
CA SER A 91 6.35 -3.91 -5.78
C SER A 91 5.78 -5.29 -6.08
N ALA A 92 5.08 -5.85 -5.09
CA ALA A 92 4.33 -7.07 -5.24
C ALA A 92 2.99 -6.97 -4.50
N SER A 93 1.99 -7.62 -5.07
CA SER A 93 0.70 -7.84 -4.44
C SER A 93 0.16 -9.19 -4.92
N THR A 94 -0.84 -9.71 -4.22
CA THR A 94 -1.49 -10.95 -4.63
C THR A 94 -2.10 -10.78 -6.02
N SER A 95 -1.66 -11.61 -6.98
CA SER A 95 -2.31 -11.70 -8.29
C SER A 95 -3.67 -12.38 -8.13
N MET A 96 -4.74 -11.59 -8.17
CA MET A 96 -6.12 -12.09 -8.03
C MET A 96 -7.09 -11.22 -8.79
N GLU A 97 -8.18 -11.82 -9.26
CA GLU A 97 -9.25 -11.10 -9.95
C GLU A 97 -10.09 -10.29 -8.96
N LEU A 98 -10.72 -9.22 -9.45
CA LEU A 98 -11.58 -8.37 -8.62
C LEU A 98 -12.72 -9.18 -7.96
N GLN A 99 -13.31 -10.11 -8.71
CA GLN A 99 -14.40 -10.94 -8.22
C GLN A 99 -13.93 -11.85 -7.07
N GLU A 100 -12.77 -12.49 -7.23
CA GLU A 100 -12.19 -13.35 -6.19
C GLU A 100 -11.88 -12.55 -4.92
N TYR A 101 -11.36 -11.32 -5.06
CA TYR A 101 -11.12 -10.46 -3.91
C TYR A 101 -12.43 -10.04 -3.23
N ALA A 102 -13.45 -9.66 -4.01
CA ALA A 102 -14.76 -9.30 -3.48
C ALA A 102 -15.43 -10.47 -2.73
N ASP A 103 -15.34 -11.68 -3.28
CA ASP A 103 -15.89 -12.90 -2.68
C ASP A 103 -15.16 -13.25 -1.38
N SER A 104 -13.84 -13.05 -1.32
CA SER A 104 -13.06 -13.29 -0.09
C SER A 104 -13.42 -12.36 1.07
N ILE A 105 -13.89 -11.14 0.77
CA ILE A 105 -14.34 -10.15 1.75
C ILE A 105 -15.83 -10.35 2.08
N GLY A 106 -16.63 -10.83 1.12
CA GLY A 106 -18.08 -11.02 1.26
C GLY A 106 -18.90 -9.72 1.13
N ASP A 107 -18.26 -8.60 0.77
CA ASP A 107 -18.90 -7.29 0.59
C ASP A 107 -18.33 -6.57 -0.64
N ALA A 108 -18.89 -6.88 -1.81
CA ALA A 108 -18.47 -6.29 -3.07
C ALA A 108 -18.62 -4.75 -3.11
N PRO A 109 -19.72 -4.14 -2.63
CA PRO A 109 -19.82 -2.69 -2.53
C PRO A 109 -18.70 -2.05 -1.72
N MET A 110 -18.35 -2.61 -0.56
CA MET A 110 -17.23 -2.13 0.26
C MET A 110 -15.89 -2.21 -0.47
N VAL A 111 -15.64 -3.30 -1.21
CA VAL A 111 -14.42 -3.45 -2.02
C VAL A 111 -14.35 -2.40 -3.12
N ILE A 112 -15.46 -2.12 -3.80
CA ILE A 112 -15.52 -1.05 -4.82
C ILE A 112 -15.21 0.31 -4.18
N ASP A 113 -15.81 0.60 -3.03
CA ASP A 113 -15.52 1.82 -2.26
C ASP A 113 -14.03 1.94 -1.92
N MET A 114 -13.38 0.85 -1.53
CA MET A 114 -11.94 0.80 -1.23
C MET A 114 -11.08 1.12 -2.45
N ILE A 115 -11.40 0.54 -3.61
CA ILE A 115 -10.70 0.79 -4.87
C ILE A 115 -10.88 2.25 -5.31
N VAL A 116 -12.10 2.78 -5.23
CA VAL A 116 -12.41 4.18 -5.56
C VAL A 116 -11.62 5.13 -4.67
N GLY A 117 -11.57 4.87 -3.36
CA GLY A 117 -10.78 5.67 -2.42
C GLY A 117 -9.27 5.58 -2.68
N ALA A 118 -8.75 4.41 -3.04
CA ALA A 118 -7.34 4.24 -3.38
C ALA A 118 -6.96 5.00 -4.66
N LEU A 119 -7.79 4.92 -5.70
CA LEU A 119 -7.57 5.63 -6.96
C LEU A 119 -7.67 7.15 -6.79
N GLN A 120 -8.61 7.67 -5.99
CA GLN A 120 -8.64 9.11 -5.68
C GLN A 120 -7.31 9.60 -5.10
N ARG A 121 -6.69 8.81 -4.21
CA ARG A 121 -5.39 9.17 -3.61
C ARG A 121 -4.27 9.15 -4.64
N VAL A 122 -4.26 8.22 -5.59
CA VAL A 122 -3.32 8.23 -6.73
C VAL A 122 -3.44 9.53 -7.53
N LEU A 123 -4.67 10.02 -7.74
CA LEU A 123 -4.93 11.26 -8.49
C LEU A 123 -4.60 12.54 -7.68
N VAL A 124 -4.87 12.55 -6.37
CA VAL A 124 -4.85 13.76 -5.53
C VAL A 124 -3.52 13.96 -4.79
N PHE A 125 -2.86 12.88 -4.34
CA PHE A 125 -1.64 12.96 -3.53
C PHE A 125 -0.48 13.72 -4.18
N PRO A 126 -0.24 13.63 -5.49
CA PRO A 126 0.82 14.42 -6.13
C PRO A 126 0.62 15.93 -5.97
N GLY A 127 -0.62 16.42 -6.05
CA GLY A 127 -0.95 17.82 -5.82
C GLY A 127 -0.84 18.26 -4.36
N ARG A 128 -0.70 17.31 -3.42
CA ARG A 128 -0.50 17.56 -1.98
C ARG A 128 0.93 17.23 -1.51
N ASP A 129 1.85 16.99 -2.45
CA ASP A 129 3.23 16.57 -2.21
C ASP A 129 3.40 15.26 -1.41
N LEU A 130 2.38 14.39 -1.41
CA LEU A 130 2.38 13.13 -0.65
C LEU A 130 2.87 11.92 -1.47
N ALA A 131 2.89 12.02 -2.80
CA ALA A 131 3.29 10.95 -3.70
C ALA A 131 3.84 11.53 -5.01
N ILE A 132 4.62 10.75 -5.76
CA ILE A 132 4.97 11.14 -7.13
C ILE A 132 3.75 11.00 -8.08
N PRO A 133 3.65 11.78 -9.17
CA PRO A 133 2.63 11.59 -10.19
C PRO A 133 2.65 10.17 -10.75
N GLN A 134 1.48 9.64 -11.10
CA GLN A 134 1.31 8.36 -11.78
C GLN A 134 0.54 8.61 -13.07
N ASP A 135 0.93 7.93 -14.14
CA ASP A 135 0.14 7.94 -15.37
C ASP A 135 -1.12 7.08 -15.14
N VAL A 136 -2.28 7.72 -15.21
CA VAL A 136 -3.57 7.07 -15.02
C VAL A 136 -4.33 7.17 -16.34
N PRO A 137 -4.57 6.03 -17.02
CA PRO A 137 -5.32 6.02 -18.27
C PRO A 137 -6.69 6.70 -18.14
N GLN A 138 -7.11 7.39 -19.19
CA GLN A 138 -8.33 8.20 -19.14
C GLN A 138 -9.59 7.37 -18.91
N ASP A 139 -9.66 6.17 -19.47
CA ASP A 139 -10.76 5.23 -19.24
C ASP A 139 -10.90 4.81 -17.77
N VAL A 140 -9.78 4.69 -17.06
CA VAL A 140 -9.73 4.45 -15.60
C VAL A 140 -10.25 5.66 -14.82
N VAL A 141 -9.87 6.88 -15.21
CA VAL A 141 -10.39 8.11 -14.60
C VAL A 141 -11.91 8.22 -14.81
N GLU A 142 -12.39 7.97 -16.02
CA GLU A 142 -13.83 7.98 -16.29
C GLU A 142 -14.59 6.89 -15.52
N ALA A 143 -13.99 5.70 -15.35
CA ALA A 143 -14.58 4.63 -14.55
C ALA A 143 -14.71 5.05 -13.08
N TYR A 144 -13.69 5.68 -12.52
CA TYR A 144 -13.74 6.29 -11.19
C TYR A 144 -14.88 7.31 -11.07
N GLU A 145 -14.99 8.26 -12.01
CA GLU A 145 -16.06 9.26 -11.99
C GLU A 145 -17.46 8.64 -12.10
N ARG A 146 -17.61 7.58 -12.90
CA ARG A 146 -18.87 6.83 -13.02
C ARG A 146 -19.25 6.16 -11.69
N LEU A 147 -18.30 5.58 -10.97
CA LEU A 147 -18.52 4.94 -9.67
C LEU A 147 -18.85 5.96 -8.58
N VAL A 148 -18.13 7.08 -8.52
CA VAL A 148 -18.41 8.17 -7.59
C VAL A 148 -19.83 8.70 -7.79
N ARG A 149 -20.26 8.94 -9.04
CA ARG A 149 -21.63 9.37 -9.36
C ARG A 149 -22.70 8.35 -8.97
N ARG A 150 -22.35 7.07 -8.86
CA ARG A 150 -23.25 6.00 -8.40
C ARG A 150 -23.28 5.84 -6.87
N GLY A 151 -22.51 6.64 -6.13
CA GLY A 151 -22.55 6.67 -4.66
C GLY A 151 -21.47 5.87 -3.96
N PHE A 152 -20.47 5.33 -4.68
CA PHE A 152 -19.28 4.72 -4.07
C PHE A 152 -18.34 5.80 -3.55
N THR A 153 -18.68 6.39 -2.41
CA THR A 153 -17.96 7.54 -1.83
C THR A 153 -17.46 7.32 -0.41
N SER A 154 -17.69 6.15 0.22
CA SER A 154 -17.47 5.98 1.66
C SER A 154 -15.99 6.03 2.08
N ARG A 155 -15.08 5.83 1.11
CA ARG A 155 -13.62 5.88 1.32
C ARG A 155 -12.94 7.07 0.63
N LEU A 156 -13.71 7.96 0.03
CA LEU A 156 -13.16 9.20 -0.52
C LEU A 156 -12.63 10.08 0.61
N MET A 157 -11.49 10.69 0.36
CA MET A 157 -11.01 11.81 1.15
C MET A 157 -11.92 13.02 0.89
N PRO A 158 -12.11 13.88 1.91
CA PRO A 158 -12.66 15.20 1.69
C PRO A 158 -11.83 15.93 0.63
N THR A 159 -12.49 16.35 -0.45
CA THR A 159 -12.00 17.48 -1.23
C THR A 159 -12.11 18.69 -0.34
N GLU A 160 -11.00 19.38 -0.08
CA GLU A 160 -11.07 20.66 0.62
C GLU A 160 -12.07 21.54 -0.14
N ALA A 161 -13.06 22.08 0.59
CA ALA A 161 -13.89 23.13 0.02
C ALA A 161 -12.94 24.25 -0.37
N LYS A 162 -12.90 24.59 -1.67
CA LYS A 162 -12.26 25.82 -2.12
C LYS A 162 -12.88 26.94 -1.29
N THR A 163 -12.09 27.51 -0.37
CA THR A 163 -12.43 28.77 0.30
C THR A 163 -12.40 29.89 -0.74
#